data_AF-A0ABD5EYQ8-F1
#
_entry.id   AF-A0ABD5EYQ8-F1
#
_cell.length_a   1.000
_cell.length_b   1.000
_cell.length_c   1.000
_cell.angle_alpha   90.00
_cell.angle_beta   90.00
_cell.angle_gamma   90.00
#
_symmetry.space_group_name_H-M   'P 1'
#
loop_
_entity.id
_entity.type
_entity.pdbx_description
1 polymer ?
#
loop_
_entity_poly.entity_id
_entity_poly.type
_entity_poly.pdbx_seq_one_letter_code
_entity_poly.pdbx_strand_id
1 'polypeptide(L)' 'MARASPHGDRSVGQIAKDFDLTETAVRLWVSAAGERDGLTSSEREELAALRRERRRLHEDVEVLTRATAFFVKETR' A
#
# COMPACT_ATOMS: atom_id res chain seq x y z
N MET A 1 -13.72 25.62 -4.64
CA MET A 1 -13.13 24.41 -5.27
C MET A 1 -11.62 24.54 -5.27
N ALA A 2 -10.92 23.75 -4.45
CA ALA A 2 -9.56 23.24 -4.71
C ALA A 2 -9.23 22.28 -3.55
N ARG A 3 -9.22 20.97 -3.82
CA ARG A 3 -8.78 19.95 -2.86
C ARG A 3 -7.25 19.96 -2.82
N ALA A 4 -6.67 20.11 -1.63
CA ALA A 4 -5.24 19.96 -1.39
C ALA A 4 -4.94 18.80 -0.43
N SER A 5 -3.70 18.31 -0.52
CA SER A 5 -3.01 17.22 0.20
C SER A 5 -3.11 15.81 -0.39
N PRO A 6 -2.00 15.02 -0.42
CA PRO A 6 -1.14 14.76 0.76
C PRO A 6 0.40 14.69 0.53
N HIS A 7 1.18 14.93 1.60
CA HIS A 7 2.65 14.76 1.74
C HIS A 7 3.55 15.90 1.23
N GLY A 8 3.64 17.00 1.96
CA GLY A 8 4.68 18.01 1.69
C GLY A 8 4.81 19.12 2.72
N ASP A 9 3.71 19.50 3.37
CA ASP A 9 3.69 20.78 4.10
C ASP A 9 3.99 20.69 5.60
N ARG A 10 4.37 19.51 6.10
CA ARG A 10 4.74 19.36 7.53
C ARG A 10 6.24 19.54 7.70
N SER A 11 6.62 20.55 8.47
CA SER A 11 7.99 20.73 8.93
C SER A 11 8.43 19.58 9.84
N VAL A 12 9.73 19.32 9.91
CA VAL A 12 10.33 18.35 10.84
C VAL A 12 9.90 18.63 12.29
N GLY A 13 9.82 19.90 12.69
CA GLY A 13 9.36 20.29 14.03
C GLY A 13 7.90 19.96 14.31
N GLN A 14 7.01 20.09 13.32
CA GLN A 14 5.62 19.66 13.46
C GLN A 14 5.50 18.15 13.62
N ILE A 15 6.26 17.38 12.82
CA ILE A 15 6.29 15.92 12.94
C ILE A 15 6.87 15.51 14.29
N ALA A 16 7.94 16.16 14.74
CA ALA A 16 8.53 15.89 16.05
C ALA A 16 7.50 16.11 17.18
N LYS A 17 6.74 17.20 17.12
CA LYS A 17 5.68 17.49 18.10
C LYS A 17 4.50 16.51 18.04
N ASP A 18 4.03 16.18 16.84
CA ASP A 18 2.89 15.26 16.63
C ASP A 18 3.16 13.86 17.20
N PHE A 19 4.42 13.44 17.18
CA PHE A 19 4.85 12.10 17.57
C PHE A 19 5.65 12.05 18.88
N ASP A 20 5.75 13.18 19.61
CA ASP A 20 6.55 13.32 20.84
C ASP A 20 8.00 12.84 20.67
N LEU A 21 8.62 13.26 19.57
CA LEU A 21 9.99 12.95 19.19
C LEU A 21 10.86 14.21 19.24
N THR A 22 12.18 14.01 19.24
CA THR A 22 13.12 15.08 18.93
C THR A 22 13.21 15.28 17.43
N GLU A 23 13.45 16.51 16.97
CA GLU A 23 13.70 16.78 15.54
C GLU A 23 14.86 15.94 15.00
N THR A 24 15.90 15.71 15.81
CA THR A 24 17.04 14.87 15.44
C THR A 24 16.62 13.44 15.14
N ALA A 25 15.74 12.84 15.96
CA ALA A 25 15.21 11.51 15.70
C ALA A 25 14.45 11.45 14.37
N VAL A 26 13.62 12.46 14.09
CA VAL A 26 12.88 12.56 12.82
C VAL A 26 13.85 12.70 11.63
N ARG A 27 14.90 13.53 11.74
CA ARG A 27 15.89 13.73 10.67
C ARG A 27 16.69 12.46 10.38
N LEU A 28 17.10 11.73 11.42
CA LEU A 28 17.80 10.45 11.29
C LEU A 28 16.91 9.41 10.58
N TRP A 29 15.64 9.33 10.97
CA TRP A 29 14.67 8.44 10.34
C TRP A 29 14.41 8.81 8.87
N VAL A 30 14.27 10.10 8.56
CA VAL A 30 14.10 10.57 7.18
C VAL A 30 15.34 10.29 6.34
N SER A 31 16.54 10.49 6.88
CA SER A 31 17.81 10.17 6.19
C SER A 31 17.89 8.67 5.87
N ALA A 32 17.64 7.83 6.86
CA ALA A 32 17.67 6.37 6.70
C ALA A 32 16.56 5.86 5.74
N ALA A 33 15.41 6.53 5.70
CA ALA A 33 14.33 6.20 4.78
C ALA A 33 14.58 6.70 3.36
N GLY A 34 15.27 7.83 3.20
CA GLY A 34 15.62 8.43 1.91
C GLY A 34 16.80 7.77 1.21
N GLU A 35 17.65 7.06 1.96
CA GLU A 35 18.76 6.26 1.44
C GLU A 35 18.35 4.91 0.85
N ARG A 36 17.07 4.51 0.99
CA ARG A 36 16.59 3.33 0.28
C ARG A 36 16.38 3.68 -1.18
N ASP A 37 17.26 3.16 -2.03
CA ASP A 37 16.96 3.00 -3.45
C ASP A 37 15.55 2.43 -3.56
N GLY A 38 14.63 3.19 -4.17
CA GLY A 38 13.30 2.66 -4.46
C GLY A 38 13.43 1.33 -5.23
N LEU A 39 12.39 0.49 -5.20
CA LEU A 39 12.40 -0.86 -5.80
C LEU A 39 13.25 -0.89 -7.09
N THR A 40 14.19 -1.82 -7.18
CA THR A 40 14.94 -2.08 -8.42
C THR A 40 13.98 -2.34 -9.58
N SER A 41 14.45 -2.22 -10.82
CA SER A 41 13.59 -2.49 -11.98
C SER A 41 13.04 -3.91 -11.97
N SER A 42 13.84 -4.90 -11.55
CA SER A 42 13.39 -6.29 -11.38
C SER A 42 12.33 -6.42 -10.28
N GLU A 43 12.50 -5.78 -9.13
CA GLU A 43 11.50 -5.81 -8.06
C GLU A 43 10.19 -5.12 -8.48
N ARG A 44 10.26 -4.05 -9.29
CA ARG A 44 9.06 -3.41 -9.86
C ARG A 44 8.33 -4.34 -10.83
N GLU A 45 9.07 -5.04 -11.70
CA GLU A 45 8.51 -6.00 -12.65
C GLU A 45 7.84 -7.17 -11.93
N GLU A 46 8.51 -7.72 -10.92
CA GLU A 46 7.98 -8.78 -10.07
C GLU A 46 6.72 -8.31 -9.33
N LEU A 47 6.74 -7.12 -8.72
CA LEU A 47 5.57 -6.55 -8.05
C LEU A 47 4.40 -6.35 -9.02
N ALA A 48 4.67 -5.93 -10.26
CA ALA A 48 3.65 -5.79 -11.28
C ALA A 48 3.07 -7.17 -11.70
N ALA A 49 3.91 -8.19 -11.83
CA ALA A 49 3.48 -9.55 -12.12
C ALA A 49 2.61 -10.13 -11.00
N LEU A 50 3.04 -10.00 -9.74
CA LEU A 50 2.30 -10.44 -8.56
C LEU A 50 0.95 -9.73 -8.44
N ARG A 51 0.88 -8.43 -8.72
CA ARG A 51 -0.38 -7.68 -8.70
C ARG A 51 -1.37 -8.16 -9.78
N ARG A 52 -0.88 -8.52 -10.96
CA ARG A 52 -1.71 -9.11 -12.02
C ARG A 52 -2.23 -10.48 -11.61
N GLU A 53 -1.36 -11.31 -11.04
CA GLU A 53 -1.74 -12.65 -10.60
C GLU A 53 -2.77 -12.61 -9.46
N ARG A 54 -2.54 -11.76 -8.47
CA ARG A 54 -3.48 -11.57 -7.36
C ARG A 54 -4.87 -11.14 -7.86
N ARG A 55 -4.94 -10.33 -8.92
CA ARG A 55 -6.22 -9.93 -9.52
C ARG A 55 -6.93 -11.11 -10.17
N ARG A 56 -6.23 -11.92 -10.96
CA ARG A 56 -6.78 -13.16 -11.55
C ARG A 56 -7.31 -14.11 -10.49
N LEU A 57 -6.51 -14.38 -9.45
CA LEU A 57 -6.90 -15.27 -8.35
C LEU A 57 -8.16 -14.76 -7.63
N HIS A 58 -8.29 -13.45 -7.44
CA HIS A 58 -9.50 -12.86 -6.88
C HIS A 58 -10.72 -13.09 -7.79
N GLU A 59 -10.59 -12.89 -9.09
CA GLU A 59 -11.66 -13.14 -10.06
C GLU A 59 -12.09 -14.62 -10.05
N ASP A 60 -11.12 -15.55 -10.01
CA ASP A 60 -11.40 -16.99 -9.92
C ASP A 60 -12.14 -17.35 -8.64
N VAL A 61 -11.71 -16.82 -7.49
CA VAL A 61 -12.38 -17.03 -6.20
C VAL A 61 -13.82 -16.50 -6.23
N GLU A 62 -14.06 -15.34 -6.87
CA GLU A 62 -15.42 -14.81 -7.02
C GLU A 62 -16.30 -15.73 -7.87
N VAL A 63 -15.78 -16.24 -8.99
CA VAL A 63 -16.52 -17.18 -9.85
C VAL A 63 -16.88 -18.45 -9.08
N LEU A 64 -15.92 -19.03 -8.37
CA LEU A 64 -16.13 -20.22 -7.55
C LEU A 64 -17.16 -19.94 -6.45
N THR A 65 -17.07 -18.81 -5.76
CA THR A 65 -18.02 -18.43 -4.71
C THR A 65 -19.44 -18.31 -5.26
N ARG A 66 -19.62 -17.69 -6.44
CA ARG A 66 -20.94 -17.58 -7.09
C ARG A 66 -21.47 -18.95 -7.50
N ALA A 67 -20.61 -19.82 -8.04
CA ALA A 67 -21.00 -21.18 -8.40
C ALA A 67 -21.43 -21.98 -7.14
N THR A 68 -20.65 -21.93 -6.05
CA THR A 68 -21.00 -22.57 -4.79
C THR A 68 -22.33 -22.05 -4.24
N ALA A 69 -22.56 -20.73 -4.28
CA ALA A 69 -23.83 -20.14 -3.83
C ALA A 69 -25.02 -20.62 -4.66
N PHE A 70 -24.86 -20.74 -5.98
CA PHE A 70 -25.88 -21.31 -6.88
C PHE A 70 -26.21 -22.76 -6.50
N PHE A 71 -25.19 -23.62 -6.37
CA PHE A 71 -25.40 -25.03 -6.04
C PHE A 71 -26.04 -25.25 -4.66
N VAL A 72 -25.65 -24.47 -3.65
CA VAL A 72 -26.25 -24.52 -2.31
C VAL A 72 -27.75 -24.16 -2.34
N LYS A 73 -28.16 -23.26 -3.24
CA LYS A 73 -29.57 -22.90 -3.41
C LYS A 73 -30.37 -24.00 -4.12
N GLU A 74 -29.80 -24.66 -5.13
CA GLU A 74 -30.49 -25.68 -5.94
C GLU A 74 -30.63 -27.04 -5.25
N THR A 75 -29.75 -27.33 -4.27
CA THR A 75 -29.78 -28.59 -3.49
C THR A 75 -30.65 -28.53 -2.23
N ARG A 76 -31.36 -27.41 -1.98
CA ARG A 76 -32.37 -27.27 -0.94
C ARG A 76 -33.77 -27.41 -1.52
#